data_AF-A0A929F6T9-F1
#
_entry.id   AF-A0A929F6T9-F1
#
_cell.length_a   1.000
_cell.length_b   1.000
_cell.length_c   1.000
_cell.angle_alpha   90.00
_cell.angle_beta   90.00
_cell.angle_gamma   90.00
#
_symmetry.space_group_name_H-M   'P 1'
#
loop_
_entity.id
_entity.type
_entity.pdbx_description
1 polymer ?
#
loop_
_entity_poly.entity_id
_entity_poly.type
_entity_poly.pdbx_seq_one_letter_code
_entity_poly.pdbx_strand_id
1 'polypeptide(L)' 'MLNTYSFPEFDYVQSEEQKNGVPARYPMVIIGAGPIGLIAALDCASRGIPVVVIDDNNTVSVGSRAVCYAKRPLEIW' A
#
# COMPACT_ATOMS: atom_id res chain seq x y z
N MET A 1 -21.59 18.30 9.53
CA MET A 1 -20.22 18.27 8.99
C MET A 1 -20.33 17.74 7.56
N LEU A 2 -20.00 18.54 6.55
CA LEU A 2 -20.07 18.09 5.15
C LEU A 2 -18.96 17.07 4.93
N ASN A 3 -19.31 15.80 4.76
CA ASN A 3 -18.34 14.75 4.46
C ASN A 3 -18.17 14.70 2.93
N THR A 4 -17.19 15.42 2.41
CA THR A 4 -16.95 15.57 0.96
C THR A 4 -16.15 14.42 0.37
N TYR A 5 -15.64 13.50 1.19
CA TYR A 5 -14.86 12.35 0.76
C TYR A 5 -15.49 11.05 1.29
N SER A 6 -15.80 10.14 0.38
CA SER A 6 -16.21 8.78 0.69
C SER A 6 -14.98 7.88 0.61
N PHE A 7 -14.59 7.30 1.74
CA PHE A 7 -13.49 6.35 1.79
C PHE A 7 -13.88 5.10 0.98
N PRO A 8 -13.05 4.68 0.01
CA PRO A 8 -13.30 3.43 -0.70
C PRO A 8 -13.12 2.25 0.27
N GLU A 9 -13.95 1.24 0.11
CA GLU A 9 -13.77 -0.05 0.79
C GLU A 9 -13.36 -1.08 -0.26
N PHE A 10 -12.32 -1.83 0.04
CA PHE A 10 -11.79 -2.87 -0.81
C PHE A 10 -12.28 -4.21 -0.30
N ASP A 11 -13.04 -4.93 -1.13
CA ASP A 11 -13.51 -6.25 -0.77
C ASP A 11 -12.34 -7.18 -0.49
N TYR A 12 -12.48 -7.99 0.55
CA TYR A 12 -11.52 -9.04 0.82
C TYR A 12 -11.55 -10.08 -0.30
N VAL A 13 -10.40 -10.27 -0.95
CA VAL A 13 -10.17 -11.34 -1.91
C VAL A 13 -9.16 -12.30 -1.31
N GLN A 14 -9.62 -13.51 -0.98
CA GLN A 14 -8.74 -14.55 -0.45
C GLN A 14 -7.67 -14.92 -1.48
N SER A 15 -6.41 -14.90 -1.05
CA SER A 15 -5.27 -15.26 -1.89
C SER A 15 -5.19 -16.77 -2.14
N GLU A 16 -4.51 -17.19 -3.20
CA GLU A 16 -4.32 -18.61 -3.51
C GLU A 16 -3.47 -19.31 -2.43
N GLU A 17 -2.52 -18.60 -1.82
CA GLU A 17 -1.74 -19.11 -0.69
C GLU A 17 -2.62 -19.41 0.51
N GLN A 18 -3.58 -18.52 0.81
CA GLN A 18 -4.53 -18.72 1.90
C GLN A 18 -5.50 -19.86 1.61
N LYS A 19 -5.95 -20.03 0.35
CA LYS A 19 -6.83 -21.13 -0.05
C LYS A 19 -6.15 -22.50 0.04
N ASN A 20 -4.91 -22.58 -0.44
CA ASN A 20 -4.20 -23.84 -0.60
C ASN A 20 -3.31 -24.19 0.60
N GLY A 21 -3.08 -23.24 1.52
CA GLY A 21 -2.19 -23.41 2.68
C GLY A 21 -0.71 -23.49 2.30
N VAL A 22 -0.35 -23.10 1.08
CA VAL A 22 1.02 -23.18 0.55
C VAL A 22 1.56 -21.77 0.32
N PRO A 23 2.62 -21.34 1.04
CA PRO A 23 3.22 -20.03 0.81
C PRO A 23 3.88 -19.93 -0.57
N ALA A 24 3.59 -18.88 -1.32
CA ALA A 24 4.33 -18.53 -2.53
C ALA A 24 5.59 -17.73 -2.20
N ARG A 25 6.58 -17.79 -3.11
CA ARG A 25 7.80 -16.98 -3.05
C ARG A 25 7.69 -15.83 -4.02
N TYR A 26 7.82 -14.62 -3.51
CA TYR A 26 7.79 -13.38 -4.26
C TYR A 26 9.17 -12.73 -4.28
N PRO A 27 9.58 -12.08 -5.38
CA PRO A 27 10.85 -11.35 -5.43
C PRO A 27 10.94 -10.23 -4.39
N MET A 28 9.81 -9.60 -4.06
CA MET A 28 9.71 -8.62 -3.00
C MET A 28 8.31 -8.60 -2.38
N VAL A 29 8.27 -8.50 -1.05
CA VAL A 29 7.05 -8.30 -0.27
C VAL A 29 7.23 -7.05 0.59
N ILE A 30 6.27 -6.14 0.52
CA ILE A 30 6.22 -4.92 1.34
C ILE A 30 5.05 -5.06 2.32
N ILE A 31 5.33 -4.84 3.61
CA ILE A 31 4.31 -4.88 4.67
C ILE A 31 4.02 -3.44 5.08
N GLY A 32 2.77 -3.01 4.88
CA GLY A 32 2.26 -1.66 5.09
C GLY A 32 2.10 -0.88 3.78
N ALA A 33 0.87 -0.47 3.48
CA ALA A 33 0.47 0.42 2.39
C ALA A 33 0.35 1.89 2.84
N GLY A 34 1.15 2.30 3.83
CA GLY A 34 1.38 3.70 4.12
C GLY A 34 2.23 4.39 3.04
N PRO A 35 2.44 5.72 3.13
CA PRO A 35 3.20 6.47 2.12
C PRO A 35 4.56 5.86 1.80
N ILE A 36 5.30 5.41 2.81
CA ILE A 36 6.64 4.82 2.61
C ILE A 36 6.56 3.49 1.84
N GLY A 37 5.62 2.61 2.20
CA GLY A 37 5.48 1.31 1.54
C GLY A 37 5.01 1.44 0.10
N LEU A 38 4.06 2.34 -0.16
CA LEU A 38 3.58 2.60 -1.52
C LEU A 38 4.66 3.24 -2.41
N ILE A 39 5.48 4.13 -1.86
CA ILE A 39 6.59 4.75 -2.61
C ILE A 39 7.68 3.72 -2.91
N ALA A 40 7.99 2.83 -1.97
CA ALA A 40 8.90 1.72 -2.22
C ALA A 40 8.35 0.77 -3.30
N ALA A 41 7.03 0.50 -3.31
CA ALA A 41 6.38 -0.29 -4.35
C ALA A 41 6.49 0.38 -5.74
N LEU A 42 6.29 1.70 -5.81
CA LEU A 42 6.43 2.47 -7.05
C LEU A 42 7.87 2.49 -7.56
N ASP A 43 8.87 2.68 -6.70
CA ASP A 43 10.29 2.61 -7.10
C ASP A 43 10.63 1.21 -7.65
N CYS A 44 10.17 0.14 -7.00
CA CYS A 44 10.36 -1.22 -7.48
C CYS A 44 9.69 -1.45 -8.83
N ALA A 45 8.44 -0.99 -9.00
CA ALA A 45 7.72 -1.09 -10.27
C ALA A 45 8.46 -0.33 -11.39
N SER A 46 9.02 0.85 -11.10
CA SER A 46 9.81 1.63 -12.07
C SER A 46 11.08 0.90 -12.55
N ARG A 47 11.60 -0.01 -11.74
CA ARG A 47 12.78 -0.85 -12.03
C ARG A 47 12.41 -2.23 -12.60
N GLY A 48 11.11 -2.50 -12.82
CA GLY A 48 10.63 -3.80 -13.29
C GLY A 48 10.69 -4.91 -12.23
N ILE A 49 10.79 -4.56 -10.94
CA ILE A 49 10.77 -5.53 -9.85
C ILE A 49 9.31 -5.77 -9.43
N PRO A 50 8.77 -7.00 -9.57
CA PRO A 50 7.42 -7.30 -9.14
C PRO A 50 7.33 -7.33 -7.60
N VAL A 51 6.31 -6.67 -7.06
CA VAL A 51 6.11 -6.50 -5.62
C VAL A 51 4.71 -6.94 -5.21
N VAL A 52 4.62 -7.61 -4.06
CA VAL A 52 3.36 -7.79 -3.32
C VAL A 52 3.33 -6.82 -2.14
N VAL A 53 2.31 -5.96 -2.07
CA VAL A 53 2.08 -5.08 -0.92
C VAL A 53 0.96 -5.69 -0.07
N ILE A 54 1.18 -5.80 1.24
CA ILE A 54 0.22 -6.31 2.21
C ILE A 54 -0.08 -5.20 3.21
N ASP A 55 -1.36 -4.93 3.47
CA ASP A 55 -1.82 -4.03 4.51
C ASP A 55 -3.00 -4.69 5.23
N ASP A 56 -3.19 -4.38 6.51
CA ASP A 56 -4.29 -4.91 7.30
C ASP A 56 -5.60 -4.14 7.09
N ASN A 57 -5.53 -2.93 6.53
CA ASN A 57 -6.72 -2.15 6.22
C ASN A 57 -7.33 -2.51 4.87
N ASN A 58 -8.67 -2.47 4.83
CA ASN A 58 -9.46 -2.57 3.60
C ASN A 58 -9.88 -1.20 3.06
N THR A 59 -9.24 -0.12 3.49
CA THR A 59 -9.52 1.25 3.07
C THR A 59 -8.28 2.12 3.21
N VAL A 60 -8.30 3.30 2.60
CA VAL A 60 -7.24 4.30 2.83
C VAL A 60 -7.34 4.88 4.24
N SER A 61 -6.26 5.46 4.75
CA SER A 61 -6.24 6.00 6.12
C SER A 61 -7.37 7.02 6.36
N VAL A 62 -8.19 6.78 7.38
CA VAL A 62 -9.27 7.70 7.77
C VAL A 62 -8.69 8.88 8.56
N GLY A 63 -8.86 10.07 7.99
CA GLY A 63 -8.37 11.34 8.52
C GLY A 63 -6.93 11.67 8.11
N SER A 64 -6.51 12.92 8.35
CA SER A 64 -5.15 13.37 8.06
C SER A 64 -4.17 12.82 9.10
N ARG A 65 -3.30 11.89 8.71
CA ARG A 65 -2.24 11.33 9.57
C ARG A 65 -0.82 11.75 9.17
N ALA A 66 -0.68 12.45 8.05
CA ALA A 66 0.56 13.09 7.63
C ALA A 66 0.28 14.59 7.41
N VAL A 67 0.88 15.45 8.24
CA VAL A 67 0.57 16.89 8.26
C VAL A 67 1.67 17.72 7.61
N CYS A 68 2.93 17.27 7.68
CA CYS A 68 4.08 17.99 7.14
C CYS A 68 4.94 17.07 6.29
N TYR A 69 5.17 17.46 5.03
CA TYR A 69 6.18 16.87 4.17
C TYR A 69 7.38 17.82 4.06
N ALA A 70 8.58 17.30 4.34
CA ALA A 70 9.80 18.08 4.14
C ALA A 70 10.06 18.32 2.65
N LYS A 71 10.88 19.32 2.33
CA LYS A 71 11.24 19.66 0.93
C LYS A 71 11.82 18.46 0.18
N ARG A 72 12.76 17.74 0.78
CA ARG A 72 13.51 16.68 0.08
C ARG A 72 12.62 15.53 -0.42
N PRO A 73 11.69 14.96 0.37
CA PRO A 73 10.71 14.00 -0.14
C PRO A 73 9.93 14.48 -1.37
N LEU A 74 9.50 15.75 -1.42
CA LEU A 74 8.75 16.31 -2.55
C LEU A 74 9.57 16.46 -3.85
N GLU A 75 10.89 16.41 -3.76
CA GLU A 75 11.78 16.38 -4.95
C GLU A 75 12.04 14.96 -5.46
N ILE A 76 11.66 13.94 -4.68
CA ILE A 76 11.88 12.52 -4.98
C ILE A 76 10.59 11.87 -5.47
N TRP A 77 9.46 12.20 -4.83
CA TRP A 77 8.15 11.57 -5.03
C TRP A 77 7.44 12.02 -6.30
#